data_AF-A0A5C1WF24-F1
#
_entry.id   AF-A0A5C1WF24-F1
#
_cell.length_a   1.000
_cell.length_b   1.000
_cell.length_c   1.000
_cell.angle_alpha   90.00
_cell.angle_beta   90.00
_cell.angle_gamma   90.00
#
_symmetry.space_group_name_H-M   'P 1'
#
loop_
_entity.id
_entity.type
_entity.pdbx_description
1 polymer ?
#
loop_
_entity_poly.entity_id
_entity_poly.type
_entity_poly.pdbx_seq_one_letter_code
_entity_poly.pdbx_strand_id
1 'polypeptide(L)'
;MDLQTFLALSAGSLSAVAIAQVFVTRTYRFPGIAIYLAGHAAVIAIAVAAYRFLPDYYGFLAALALLVIIAPGPLLSRANRELLAGRNERAALLARLASLVQPTGQIRFTANLFKALSESTRKERIEALEALRQTGKPDQEVILDLQLLRQRQNWQGIVDYLARNPMPAGADAVAFPIRALGETGQLEAMVATAARHRGLLGAGQLSTLMLLAFCGRVQATDSMLASFHAMPVSVKAFWQATALQAAARGELAEPLLRGFAAASLTPAQHEAIVARLDKPASQAEGQLSTQATAFLDDLEAHIRRNAPLRRTGWRAAPVTYLLILANCAAFGIELWNGDTTDVDNLIQLGGMLPEAVVQGDQWWRLLSAMFLHAGPEHLISNMIGLFLLGRMVEGTVGSLRMGLIYLIGGLISMAGVLALTEAGFTQPDVLVGASGAILALIGAIALRRLSDFLATRHIADRHNLSLIVIVLLIQATIDLSLPQISFTAHGIGFIAGIALAWIFGTAHANRR
;
A
#
# COMPACT_ATOMS: atom_id res chain seq x y z
N MET A 1 -29.37 -7.05 6.20
CA MET A 1 -28.88 -6.27 7.37
C MET A 1 -29.14 -4.80 7.07
N ASP A 2 -29.56 -3.97 8.03
CA ASP A 2 -29.73 -2.55 7.70
C ASP A 2 -28.37 -1.86 7.49
N LEU A 3 -28.36 -0.83 6.62
CA LEU A 3 -27.15 -0.12 6.24
C LEU A 3 -26.43 0.56 7.42
N GLN A 4 -27.16 1.01 8.43
CA GLN A 4 -26.56 1.70 9.59
C GLN A 4 -25.76 0.72 10.44
N THR A 5 -26.29 -0.48 10.68
CA THR A 5 -25.59 -1.55 11.41
C THR A 5 -24.30 -1.93 10.70
N PHE A 6 -24.37 -2.15 9.37
CA PHE A 6 -23.19 -2.49 8.57
C PHE A 6 -22.10 -1.41 8.64
N LEU A 7 -22.46 -0.14 8.47
CA LEU A 7 -21.52 0.97 8.51
C LEU A 7 -20.89 1.16 9.90
N ALA A 8 -21.69 1.04 10.97
CA ALA A 8 -21.22 1.18 12.35
C ALA A 8 -20.22 0.08 12.72
N LEU A 9 -20.55 -1.18 12.44
CA LEU A 9 -19.67 -2.32 12.71
C LEU A 9 -18.39 -2.22 11.89
N SER A 10 -18.49 -1.90 10.59
CA SER A 10 -17.32 -1.71 9.74
C SER A 10 -16.39 -0.62 10.26
N ALA A 11 -16.94 0.55 10.61
CA ALA A 11 -16.16 1.67 11.11
C ALA A 11 -15.53 1.38 12.49
N GLY A 12 -16.29 0.72 13.37
CA GLY A 12 -15.85 0.29 14.69
C GLY A 12 -14.74 -0.76 14.62
N SER A 13 -14.91 -1.82 13.82
CA SER A 13 -13.92 -2.88 13.64
C SER A 13 -12.64 -2.36 13.00
N LEU A 14 -12.72 -1.51 11.97
CA LEU A 14 -11.54 -0.86 11.39
C LEU A 14 -10.77 -0.03 12.43
N SER A 15 -11.49 0.69 13.29
CA SER A 15 -10.88 1.50 14.35
C SER A 15 -10.28 0.66 15.48
N ALA A 16 -10.97 -0.40 15.90
CA ALA A 16 -10.46 -1.33 16.91
C ALA A 16 -9.18 -2.01 16.44
N VAL A 17 -9.12 -2.40 15.16
CA VAL A 17 -7.93 -3.05 14.60
C VAL A 17 -6.80 -2.06 14.37
N ALA A 18 -7.10 -0.82 13.96
CA ALA A 18 -6.11 0.27 13.92
C ALA A 18 -5.46 0.52 15.30
N ILE A 19 -6.25 0.47 16.37
CA ILE A 19 -5.77 0.56 17.75
C ILE A 19 -4.91 -0.67 18.11
N ALA A 20 -5.43 -1.88 17.87
CA ALA A 20 -4.72 -3.12 18.18
C ALA A 20 -3.37 -3.23 17.45
N GLN A 21 -3.30 -2.78 16.19
CA GLN A 21 -2.08 -2.75 15.39
C GLN A 21 -0.96 -1.96 16.07
N VAL A 22 -1.29 -0.84 16.71
CA VAL A 22 -0.30 -0.02 17.43
C VAL A 22 0.36 -0.82 18.55
N PHE A 23 -0.41 -1.60 19.30
CA PHE A 23 0.10 -2.41 20.40
C PHE A 23 0.82 -3.68 19.93
N VAL A 24 0.29 -4.36 18.92
CA VAL A 24 0.85 -5.62 18.38
C VAL A 24 2.19 -5.38 17.70
N THR A 25 2.27 -4.35 16.85
CA THR A 25 3.47 -4.15 16.04
C THR A 25 4.62 -3.62 16.89
N ARG A 26 4.36 -2.92 18.02
CA ARG A 26 5.36 -2.14 18.79
C ARG A 26 6.23 -1.22 17.90
N THR A 27 5.87 -1.04 16.63
CA THR A 27 6.74 -0.47 15.59
C THR A 27 6.56 1.04 15.47
N TYR A 28 5.64 1.63 16.24
CA TYR A 28 5.15 2.97 15.99
C TYR A 28 5.13 3.81 17.27
N ARG A 29 6.31 4.16 17.80
CA ARG A 29 6.44 5.34 18.68
C ARG A 29 6.65 6.57 17.79
N PHE A 30 5.61 6.99 17.07
CA PHE A 30 5.66 8.24 16.30
C PHE A 30 5.02 9.39 17.08
N PRO A 31 5.47 10.64 16.86
CA PRO A 31 4.83 11.82 17.44
C PRO A 31 3.35 11.88 17.04
N GLY A 32 2.45 11.91 18.03
CA GLY A 32 1.00 11.96 17.78
C GLY A 32 0.25 10.63 17.85
N ILE A 33 0.90 9.54 18.26
CA ILE A 33 0.24 8.24 18.52
C ILE A 33 -0.97 8.35 19.45
N ALA A 34 -0.90 9.18 20.50
CA ALA A 34 -2.01 9.39 21.43
C ALA A 34 -3.23 10.01 20.71
N ILE A 35 -3.00 10.95 19.79
CA ILE A 35 -4.06 11.57 18.99
C ILE A 35 -4.66 10.55 18.01
N TYR A 36 -3.82 9.71 17.40
CA TYR A 36 -4.27 8.63 16.52
C TYR A 36 -5.17 7.62 17.26
N LEU A 37 -4.72 7.15 18.43
CA LEU A 37 -5.49 6.23 19.27
C LEU A 37 -6.79 6.87 19.77
N ALA A 38 -6.73 8.12 20.24
CA ALA A 38 -7.90 8.86 20.68
C ALA A 38 -8.91 9.07 19.54
N GLY A 39 -8.45 9.35 18.32
CA GLY A 39 -9.30 9.45 17.15
C GLY A 39 -10.06 8.16 16.88
N HIS A 40 -9.37 7.02 16.81
CA HIS A 40 -10.03 5.73 16.58
C HIS A 40 -10.96 5.32 17.73
N ALA A 41 -10.60 5.64 18.98
CA ALA A 41 -11.50 5.43 20.12
C ALA A 41 -12.77 6.30 20.02
N ALA A 42 -12.63 7.54 19.52
CA ALA A 42 -13.75 8.43 19.29
C ALA A 42 -14.72 7.90 18.23
N VAL A 43 -14.25 7.20 17.18
CA VAL A 43 -15.14 6.55 16.20
C VAL A 43 -16.07 5.55 16.87
N ILE A 44 -15.51 4.69 17.72
CA ILE A 44 -16.29 3.67 18.46
C ILE A 44 -17.25 4.35 19.43
N ALA A 45 -16.79 5.37 20.17
CA ALA A 45 -17.64 6.12 21.08
C ALA A 45 -18.79 6.85 20.36
N ILE A 46 -18.52 7.45 19.19
CA ILE A 46 -19.53 8.10 18.35
C ILE A 46 -20.55 7.06 17.86
N ALA A 47 -20.11 5.88 17.41
CA ALA A 47 -21.01 4.82 16.98
C ALA A 47 -21.97 4.40 18.11
N VAL A 48 -21.45 4.17 19.32
CA VAL A 48 -22.24 3.76 20.50
C VAL A 48 -23.18 4.87 20.95
N ALA A 49 -22.69 6.12 21.05
CA ALA A 49 -23.52 7.25 21.47
C ALA A 49 -24.61 7.55 20.43
N ALA A 50 -24.25 7.59 19.14
CA ALA A 50 -25.21 7.84 18.07
C ALA A 50 -26.26 6.72 17.98
N TYR A 51 -25.90 5.46 18.23
CA TYR A 51 -26.89 4.37 18.30
C TYR A 51 -27.96 4.66 19.38
N ARG A 52 -27.56 5.26 20.50
CA ARG A 52 -28.48 5.62 21.59
C ARG A 52 -29.32 6.87 21.31
N PHE A 53 -28.72 7.90 20.71
CA PHE A 53 -29.34 9.24 20.61
C PHE A 53 -29.83 9.62 19.20
N LEU A 54 -29.27 9.01 18.15
CA LEU A 54 -29.55 9.27 16.74
C LEU A 54 -29.63 7.94 15.96
N PRO A 55 -30.59 7.05 16.30
CA PRO A 55 -30.65 5.68 15.80
C PRO A 55 -30.82 5.58 14.27
N ASP A 56 -31.27 6.63 13.60
CA ASP A 56 -31.41 6.63 12.15
C ASP A 56 -30.08 6.93 11.41
N TYR A 57 -29.04 7.38 12.13
CA TYR A 57 -27.81 7.91 11.52
C TYR A 57 -26.51 7.37 12.13
N TYR A 58 -26.56 6.47 13.11
CA TYR A 58 -25.36 6.06 13.87
C TYR A 58 -24.25 5.44 13.01
N GLY A 59 -24.62 4.63 12.02
CA GLY A 59 -23.67 4.04 11.09
C GLY A 59 -23.01 5.10 10.20
N PHE A 60 -23.82 6.03 9.68
CA PHE A 60 -23.31 7.14 8.88
C PHE A 60 -22.35 8.02 9.68
N LEU A 61 -22.70 8.37 10.92
CA LEU A 61 -21.86 9.19 11.80
C LEU A 61 -20.55 8.48 12.17
N ALA A 62 -20.60 7.17 12.43
CA ALA A 62 -19.40 6.37 12.66
C ALA A 62 -18.49 6.31 11.42
N ALA A 63 -19.07 6.10 10.24
CA ALA A 63 -18.33 6.08 8.97
C ALA A 63 -17.71 7.46 8.65
N LEU A 64 -18.45 8.55 8.90
CA LEU A 64 -17.95 9.91 8.73
C LEU A 64 -16.80 10.23 9.71
N ALA A 65 -16.93 9.83 10.97
CA ALA A 65 -15.87 9.98 11.97
C ALA A 65 -14.60 9.22 11.56
N LEU A 66 -14.75 7.98 11.05
CA LEU A 66 -13.63 7.22 10.50
C LEU A 66 -13.01 7.93 9.29
N LEU A 67 -13.83 8.48 8.39
CA LEU A 67 -13.36 9.19 7.20
C LEU A 67 -12.45 10.37 7.56
N VAL A 68 -12.79 11.15 8.60
CA VAL A 68 -11.97 12.27 9.09
C VAL A 68 -10.57 11.80 9.53
N ILE A 69 -10.46 10.59 10.09
CA ILE A 69 -9.18 10.05 10.55
C ILE A 69 -8.35 9.52 9.39
N ILE A 70 -8.97 8.84 8.43
CA ILE A 70 -8.24 8.18 7.33
C ILE A 70 -7.96 9.12 6.15
N ALA A 71 -8.80 10.13 5.89
CA ALA A 71 -8.70 11.01 4.71
C ALA A 71 -7.38 11.81 4.58
N PRO A 72 -6.73 12.28 5.67
CA PRO A 72 -5.45 12.99 5.57
C PRO A 72 -4.35 12.14 4.92
N GLY A 73 -4.33 10.83 5.16
CA GLY A 73 -3.32 9.92 4.60
C GLY A 73 -3.28 9.92 3.06
N PRO A 74 -4.39 9.60 2.37
CA PRO A 74 -4.50 9.69 0.91
C PRO A 74 -4.23 11.09 0.36
N LEU A 75 -4.70 12.15 1.03
CA LEU A 75 -4.44 13.54 0.63
C LEU A 75 -2.94 13.85 0.66
N LEU A 76 -2.25 13.53 1.75
CA LEU A 76 -0.80 13.73 1.88
C LEU A 76 -0.02 12.83 0.93
N SER A 77 -0.45 11.59 0.72
CA SER A 77 0.12 10.68 -0.29
C SER A 77 -0.01 11.27 -1.69
N ARG A 78 -1.17 11.86 -2.02
CA ARG A 78 -1.40 12.56 -3.30
C ARG A 78 -0.57 13.84 -3.40
N ALA A 79 -0.42 14.59 -2.31
CA ALA A 79 0.41 15.79 -2.22
C ALA A 79 1.89 15.45 -2.49
N ASN A 80 2.41 14.40 -1.87
CA ASN A 80 3.76 13.88 -2.13
C ASN A 80 3.94 13.52 -3.62
N ARG A 81 2.96 12.87 -4.24
CA ARG A 81 3.01 12.59 -5.69
C ARG A 81 3.03 13.85 -6.56
N GLU A 82 2.28 14.89 -6.18
CA GLU A 82 2.33 16.18 -6.89
C GLU A 82 3.68 16.88 -6.71
N LEU A 83 4.26 16.81 -5.50
CA LEU A 83 5.58 17.35 -5.22
C LEU A 83 6.67 16.66 -6.05
N LEU A 84 6.63 15.32 -6.13
CA LEU A 84 7.51 14.54 -7.02
C LEU A 84 7.29 14.85 -8.50
N ALA A 85 6.09 15.29 -8.87
CA ALA A 85 5.75 15.72 -10.21
C ALA A 85 6.18 17.17 -10.53
N GLY A 86 6.77 17.88 -9.57
CA GLY A 86 7.11 19.31 -9.68
C GLY A 86 5.90 20.25 -9.66
N ARG A 87 4.71 19.75 -9.30
CA ARG A 87 3.47 20.55 -9.21
C ARG A 87 3.29 21.05 -7.78
N ASN A 88 4.22 21.89 -7.34
CA ASN A 88 4.38 22.25 -5.92
C ASN A 88 3.16 23.00 -5.35
N GLU A 89 2.51 23.86 -6.12
CA GLU A 89 1.28 24.56 -5.67
C GLU A 89 0.14 23.57 -5.37
N ARG A 90 -0.06 22.57 -6.22
CA ARG A 90 -1.07 21.51 -6.00
C ARG A 90 -0.71 20.66 -4.80
N ALA A 91 0.57 20.36 -4.60
CA ALA A 91 1.04 19.67 -3.41
C ALA A 91 0.71 20.46 -2.14
N ALA A 92 1.00 21.77 -2.13
CA ALA A 92 0.68 22.66 -1.00
C ALA A 92 -0.83 22.74 -0.73
N LEU A 93 -1.65 22.85 -1.78
CA LEU A 93 -3.12 22.85 -1.66
C LEU A 93 -3.64 21.56 -1.00
N LEU A 94 -3.20 20.40 -1.49
CA LEU A 94 -3.63 19.10 -0.95
C LEU A 94 -3.19 18.90 0.51
N ALA A 95 -1.97 19.32 0.86
CA ALA A 95 -1.49 19.28 2.23
C ALA A 95 -2.28 20.24 3.13
N ARG A 96 -2.67 21.42 2.63
CA ARG A 96 -3.55 22.36 3.33
C ARG A 96 -4.93 21.75 3.56
N LEU A 97 -5.54 21.10 2.57
CA LEU A 97 -6.80 20.38 2.73
C LEU A 97 -6.70 19.29 3.80
N ALA A 98 -5.61 18.51 3.80
CA ALA A 98 -5.36 17.52 4.85
C ALA A 98 -5.29 18.16 6.24
N SER A 99 -4.68 19.35 6.35
CA SER A 99 -4.60 20.10 7.62
C SER A 99 -5.94 20.67 8.09
N LEU A 100 -6.88 20.93 7.18
CA LEU A 100 -8.24 21.34 7.53
C LEU A 100 -9.05 20.15 8.07
N VAL A 101 -8.88 18.97 7.48
CA VAL A 101 -9.52 17.73 7.94
C VAL A 101 -8.95 17.31 9.30
N GLN A 102 -7.63 17.37 9.48
CA GLN A 102 -6.97 16.98 10.72
C GLN A 102 -5.88 18.00 11.11
N PRO A 103 -6.22 18.99 11.95
CA PRO A 103 -5.33 20.12 12.28
C PRO A 103 -4.28 19.78 13.34
N THR A 104 -3.57 18.66 13.18
CA THR A 104 -2.45 18.30 14.07
C THR A 104 -1.23 19.19 13.77
N GLY A 105 -0.32 19.31 14.76
CA GLY A 105 0.93 20.04 14.58
C GLY A 105 1.74 19.55 13.37
N GLN A 106 1.84 18.23 13.19
CA GLN A 106 2.59 17.60 12.11
C GLN A 106 2.00 17.88 10.73
N ILE A 107 0.67 17.77 10.58
CA ILE A 107 0.01 18.00 9.28
C ILE A 107 0.05 19.48 8.91
N ARG A 108 -0.18 20.39 9.88
CA ARG A 108 -0.02 21.83 9.66
C ARG A 108 1.41 22.19 9.26
N PHE A 109 2.40 21.60 9.94
CA PHE A 109 3.79 21.76 9.56
C PHE A 109 4.07 21.30 8.13
N THR A 110 3.57 20.12 7.74
CA THR A 110 3.72 19.59 6.38
C THR A 110 3.09 20.51 5.34
N ALA A 111 1.89 21.06 5.61
CA ALA A 111 1.23 22.02 4.74
C ALA A 111 2.05 23.32 4.57
N ASN A 112 2.57 23.87 5.68
CA ASN A 112 3.40 25.07 5.65
C ASN A 112 4.74 24.83 4.93
N LEU A 113 5.36 23.67 5.16
CA LEU A 113 6.57 23.27 4.45
C LEU A 113 6.33 23.18 2.94
N PHE A 114 5.22 22.57 2.52
CA PHE A 114 4.91 22.44 1.09
C PHE A 114 4.58 23.80 0.46
N LYS A 115 3.94 24.70 1.22
CA LYS A 115 3.73 26.08 0.79
C LYS A 115 5.07 26.80 0.60
N ALA A 116 5.99 26.71 1.56
CA ALA A 116 7.33 27.30 1.43
C ALA A 116 8.11 26.72 0.23
N LEU A 117 7.98 25.43 -0.05
CA LEU A 117 8.59 24.79 -1.22
C LEU A 117 7.89 25.10 -2.56
N SER A 118 6.69 25.68 -2.52
CA SER A 118 5.94 26.08 -3.72
C SER A 118 6.35 27.44 -4.29
N GLU A 119 7.17 28.21 -3.56
CA GLU A 119 7.63 29.51 -4.03
C GLU A 119 8.45 29.38 -5.32
N SER A 120 8.27 30.38 -6.20
CA SER A 120 8.68 30.31 -7.60
C SER A 120 10.21 30.33 -7.74
N THR A 121 10.87 31.22 -7.00
CA THR A 121 12.32 31.39 -7.05
C THR A 121 13.01 30.67 -5.89
N ARG A 122 14.28 30.31 -6.08
CA ARG A 122 15.11 29.72 -5.02
C ARG A 122 15.24 30.65 -3.81
N LYS A 123 15.34 31.96 -4.05
CA LYS A 123 15.45 33.00 -3.01
C LYS A 123 14.20 33.01 -2.13
N GLU A 124 13.02 33.11 -2.74
CA GLU A 124 11.73 33.10 -2.01
C GLU A 124 11.55 31.80 -1.21
N ARG A 125 11.94 30.64 -1.76
CA ARG A 125 11.89 29.37 -1.02
C ARG A 125 12.77 29.39 0.23
N ILE A 126 13.98 29.95 0.13
CA ILE A 126 14.89 30.05 1.29
C ILE A 126 14.29 30.98 2.34
N GLU A 127 13.82 32.17 1.95
CA GLU A 127 13.19 33.14 2.86
C GLU A 127 11.96 32.54 3.58
N ALA A 128 11.10 31.83 2.83
CA ALA A 128 9.93 31.16 3.39
C ALA A 128 10.30 30.03 4.36
N LEU A 129 11.35 29.25 4.07
CA LEU A 129 11.85 28.20 4.96
C LEU A 129 12.51 28.79 6.23
N GLU A 130 13.21 29.91 6.12
CA GLU A 130 13.80 30.64 7.26
C GLU A 130 12.71 31.21 8.18
N ALA A 131 11.65 31.81 7.61
CA ALA A 131 10.49 32.26 8.37
C ALA A 131 9.78 31.10 9.09
N LEU A 132 9.62 29.95 8.42
CA LEU A 132 9.06 28.76 9.04
C LEU A 132 9.95 28.21 10.16
N ARG A 133 11.28 28.30 10.01
CA ARG A 133 12.25 27.89 11.04
C ARG A 133 12.19 28.74 12.30
N GLN A 134 11.92 30.04 12.19
CA GLN A 134 11.77 30.91 13.36
C GLN A 134 10.58 30.55 14.26
N THR A 135 9.56 29.91 13.67
CA THR A 135 8.33 29.49 14.38
C THR A 135 8.24 27.96 14.55
N GLY A 136 9.26 27.24 14.08
CA GLY A 136 9.32 25.78 14.08
C GLY A 136 9.53 25.23 15.49
N LYS A 137 9.00 24.02 15.73
CA LYS A 137 9.27 23.28 16.96
C LYS A 137 10.61 22.54 16.88
N PRO A 138 11.23 22.14 18.01
CA PRO A 138 12.50 21.42 18.01
C PRO A 138 12.50 20.13 17.17
N ASP A 139 11.37 19.43 17.10
CA ASP A 139 11.20 18.22 16.29
C ASP A 139 11.14 18.50 14.77
N GLN A 140 11.03 19.76 14.36
CA GLN A 140 10.92 20.22 12.98
C GLN A 140 12.22 20.88 12.47
N GLU A 141 13.15 21.21 13.36
CA GLU A 141 14.38 21.93 13.02
C GLU A 141 15.24 21.14 12.04
N VAL A 142 15.43 19.84 12.28
CA VAL A 142 16.24 18.95 11.44
C VAL A 142 15.80 18.99 9.98
N ILE A 143 14.50 18.85 9.72
CA ILE A 143 13.99 18.82 8.34
C ILE A 143 14.10 20.21 7.69
N LEU A 144 13.91 21.29 8.44
CA LEU A 144 14.04 22.66 7.91
C LEU A 144 15.50 23.00 7.58
N ASP A 145 16.43 22.66 8.46
CA ASP A 145 17.88 22.84 8.25
C ASP A 145 18.35 22.07 7.01
N LEU A 146 17.94 20.81 6.88
CA LEU A 146 18.26 19.98 5.72
C LEU A 146 17.66 20.54 4.41
N GLN A 147 16.43 21.06 4.45
CA GLN A 147 15.83 21.71 3.29
C GLN A 147 16.54 23.01 2.92
N LEU A 148 16.94 23.83 3.90
CA LEU A 148 17.71 25.05 3.67
C LEU A 148 19.07 24.74 3.03
N LEU A 149 19.81 23.78 3.58
CA LEU A 149 21.09 23.32 3.01
C LEU A 149 20.91 22.79 1.59
N ARG A 150 19.82 22.06 1.32
CA ARG A 150 19.47 21.57 -0.02
C ARG A 150 19.15 22.71 -0.99
N GLN A 151 18.36 23.70 -0.59
CA GLN A 151 18.05 24.85 -1.46
C GLN A 151 19.32 25.66 -1.78
N ARG A 152 20.26 25.71 -0.85
CA ARG A 152 21.59 26.33 -1.03
C ARG A 152 22.57 25.43 -1.80
N GLN A 153 22.17 24.23 -2.19
CA GLN A 153 23.01 23.21 -2.85
C GLN A 153 24.30 22.86 -2.05
N ASN A 154 24.27 23.04 -0.72
CA ASN A 154 25.40 22.73 0.16
C ASN A 154 25.35 21.24 0.59
N TRP A 155 25.71 20.36 -0.34
CA TRP A 155 25.67 18.90 -0.12
C TRP A 155 26.63 18.44 0.98
N GLN A 156 27.85 19.01 1.05
CA GLN A 156 28.78 18.71 2.12
C GLN A 156 28.24 19.14 3.48
N GLY A 157 27.59 20.31 3.56
CA GLY A 157 26.92 20.77 4.78
C GLY A 157 25.82 19.82 5.25
N ILE A 158 25.10 19.13 4.35
CA ILE A 158 24.14 18.09 4.73
C ILE A 158 24.86 16.88 5.35
N VAL A 159 25.98 16.45 4.76
CA VAL A 159 26.80 15.36 5.32
C VAL A 159 27.29 15.72 6.73
N ASP A 160 27.86 16.91 6.90
CA ASP A 160 28.41 17.38 8.18
C ASP A 160 27.31 17.62 9.23
N TYR A 161 26.11 18.03 8.79
CA TYR A 161 24.96 18.18 9.67
C TYR A 161 24.48 16.83 10.19
N LEU A 162 24.29 15.85 9.31
CA LEU A 162 23.81 14.51 9.65
C LEU A 162 24.85 13.67 10.41
N ALA A 163 26.14 14.05 10.37
CA ALA A 163 27.17 13.46 11.22
C ALA A 163 27.00 13.84 12.71
N ARG A 164 26.33 14.97 12.99
CA ARG A 164 26.19 15.53 14.35
C ARG A 164 24.76 15.51 14.88
N ASN A 165 23.79 15.33 13.99
CA ASN A 165 22.37 15.39 14.32
C ASN A 165 21.68 14.07 13.94
N PRO A 166 20.60 13.71 14.66
CA PRO A 166 19.82 12.54 14.27
C PRO A 166 19.20 12.72 12.88
N MET A 167 19.02 11.60 12.20
CA MET A 167 18.27 11.55 10.94
C MET A 167 16.84 12.05 11.13
N PRO A 168 16.27 12.74 10.12
CA PRO A 168 14.86 13.11 10.16
C PRO A 168 13.98 11.85 10.24
N ALA A 169 12.84 11.94 10.92
CA ALA A 169 11.87 10.85 10.95
C ALA A 169 11.06 10.78 9.63
N GLY A 170 10.64 9.57 9.23
CA GLY A 170 9.73 9.35 8.10
C GLY A 170 10.27 8.45 6.99
N ALA A 171 9.41 8.12 6.02
CA ALA A 171 9.73 7.18 4.94
C ALA A 171 10.89 7.65 4.03
N ASP A 172 11.01 8.96 3.82
CA ASP A 172 12.07 9.57 3.01
C ASP A 172 13.28 10.03 3.82
N ALA A 173 13.41 9.59 5.09
CA ALA A 173 14.51 9.99 5.97
C ALA A 173 15.87 9.87 5.28
N VAL A 174 16.11 8.73 4.64
CA VAL A 174 17.36 8.38 3.96
C VAL A 174 17.60 9.14 2.65
N ALA A 175 16.62 9.85 2.11
CA ALA A 175 16.77 10.57 0.85
C ALA A 175 17.82 11.68 0.95
N PHE A 176 17.87 12.41 2.08
CA PHE A 176 18.87 13.45 2.31
C PHE A 176 20.32 12.94 2.33
N PRO A 177 20.69 11.98 3.20
CA PRO A 177 22.07 11.48 3.21
C PRO A 177 22.44 10.77 1.91
N ILE A 178 21.53 9.98 1.31
CA ILE A 178 21.84 9.30 0.04
C ILE A 178 22.13 10.33 -1.05
N ARG A 179 21.29 11.37 -1.16
CA ARG A 179 21.52 12.44 -2.12
C ARG A 179 22.83 13.17 -1.85
N ALA A 180 23.08 13.57 -0.61
CA ALA A 180 24.25 14.34 -0.24
C ALA A 180 25.55 13.56 -0.45
N LEU A 181 25.63 12.31 0.00
CA LEU A 181 26.79 11.44 -0.18
C LEU A 181 27.05 11.12 -1.67
N GLY A 182 25.98 10.94 -2.46
CA GLY A 182 26.10 10.77 -3.91
C GLY A 182 26.67 12.02 -4.60
N GLU A 183 26.18 13.21 -4.24
CA GLU A 183 26.66 14.48 -4.82
C GLU A 183 28.07 14.89 -4.35
N THR A 184 28.54 14.36 -3.22
CA THR A 184 29.93 14.52 -2.74
C THR A 184 30.85 13.38 -3.16
N GLY A 185 30.34 12.36 -3.85
CA GLY A 185 31.13 11.23 -4.33
C GLY A 185 31.53 10.21 -3.25
N GLN A 186 30.94 10.27 -2.06
CA GLN A 186 31.22 9.34 -0.95
C GLN A 186 30.38 8.06 -1.08
N LEU A 187 30.60 7.31 -2.16
CA LEU A 187 29.71 6.21 -2.57
C LEU A 187 29.69 5.03 -1.58
N GLU A 188 30.83 4.66 -0.99
CA GLU A 188 30.88 3.58 0.01
C GLU A 188 30.05 3.93 1.26
N ALA A 189 30.19 5.16 1.76
CA ALA A 189 29.41 5.66 2.89
C ALA A 189 27.90 5.78 2.55
N MET A 190 27.58 6.10 1.29
CA MET A 190 26.21 6.12 0.78
C MET A 190 25.58 4.72 0.84
N VAL A 191 26.27 3.70 0.33
CA VAL A 191 25.79 2.32 0.36
C VAL A 191 25.70 1.79 1.79
N ALA A 192 26.69 2.09 2.64
CA ALA A 192 26.64 1.72 4.06
C ALA A 192 25.44 2.35 4.79
N THR A 193 25.12 3.61 4.47
CA THR A 193 23.94 4.30 5.03
C THR A 193 22.64 3.66 4.56
N ALA A 194 22.56 3.31 3.27
CA ALA A 194 21.43 2.59 2.69
C ALA A 194 21.26 1.19 3.33
N ALA A 195 22.36 0.46 3.55
CA ALA A 195 22.35 -0.86 4.17
C ALA A 195 21.87 -0.84 5.61
N ARG A 196 22.31 0.14 6.42
CA ARG A 196 21.80 0.34 7.80
C ARG A 196 20.30 0.62 7.84
N HIS A 197 19.77 1.27 6.81
CA HIS A 197 18.36 1.66 6.71
C HIS A 197 17.61 0.89 5.62
N ARG A 198 18.01 -0.36 5.40
CA ARG A 198 17.49 -1.20 4.31
C ARG A 198 15.95 -1.27 4.26
N GLY A 199 15.30 -1.22 5.41
CA GLY A 199 13.83 -1.24 5.52
C GLY A 199 13.12 -0.01 4.94
N LEU A 200 13.85 1.09 4.65
CA LEU A 200 13.32 2.31 4.01
C LEU A 200 13.57 2.35 2.50
N LEU A 201 14.11 1.27 1.91
CA LEU A 201 14.37 1.13 0.49
C LEU A 201 13.31 0.24 -0.18
N GLY A 202 13.07 0.44 -1.47
CA GLY A 202 12.12 -0.35 -2.24
C GLY A 202 11.77 0.25 -3.60
N ALA A 203 11.01 -0.49 -4.41
CA ALA A 203 10.72 -0.16 -5.81
C ALA A 203 10.00 1.18 -6.05
N GLY A 204 9.35 1.74 -5.02
CA GLY A 204 8.64 3.02 -5.08
C GLY A 204 9.32 4.17 -4.34
N GLN A 205 10.50 3.94 -3.75
CA GLN A 205 11.18 4.92 -2.89
C GLN A 205 12.21 5.72 -3.69
N LEU A 206 12.12 7.06 -3.65
CA LEU A 206 13.06 7.92 -4.39
C LEU A 206 14.51 7.67 -3.98
N SER A 207 14.76 7.46 -2.69
CA SER A 207 16.07 7.09 -2.13
C SER A 207 16.73 5.91 -2.84
N THR A 208 15.94 4.91 -3.23
CA THR A 208 16.43 3.71 -3.93
C THR A 208 16.80 4.03 -5.37
N LEU A 209 16.02 4.89 -6.06
CA LEU A 209 16.37 5.38 -7.39
C LEU A 209 17.69 6.16 -7.35
N MET A 210 17.85 7.06 -6.37
CA MET A 210 19.07 7.84 -6.20
C MET A 210 20.28 6.94 -5.98
N LEU A 211 20.15 5.95 -5.08
CA LEU A 211 21.22 5.00 -4.78
C LEU A 211 21.67 4.23 -6.02
N LEU A 212 20.73 3.64 -6.77
CA LEU A 212 21.03 2.90 -8.01
C LEU A 212 21.69 3.79 -9.05
N ALA A 213 21.20 5.03 -9.21
CA ALA A 213 21.76 5.98 -10.15
C ALA A 213 23.21 6.38 -9.77
N PHE A 214 23.45 6.79 -8.53
CA PHE A 214 24.81 7.17 -8.09
C PHE A 214 25.79 5.99 -8.06
N CYS A 215 25.31 4.75 -7.95
CA CYS A 215 26.15 3.54 -8.03
C CYS A 215 26.29 2.98 -9.46
N GLY A 216 25.85 3.70 -10.51
CA GLY A 216 26.04 3.28 -11.89
C GLY A 216 25.20 2.06 -12.33
N ARG A 217 24.12 1.71 -11.60
CA ARG A 217 23.25 0.58 -11.92
C ARG A 217 22.22 0.92 -12.99
N VAL A 218 22.69 1.24 -14.21
CA VAL A 218 21.89 1.81 -15.32
C VAL A 218 20.58 1.08 -15.58
N GLN A 219 20.62 -0.24 -15.79
CA GLN A 219 19.41 -1.02 -16.11
C GLN A 219 18.38 -1.03 -14.97
N ALA A 220 18.86 -1.08 -13.72
CA ALA A 220 18.00 -1.05 -12.54
C ALA A 220 17.37 0.34 -12.36
N THR A 221 18.15 1.41 -12.58
CA THR A 221 17.67 2.79 -12.60
C THR A 221 16.57 2.98 -13.64
N ASP A 222 16.78 2.53 -14.89
CA ASP A 222 15.77 2.65 -15.96
C ASP A 222 14.49 1.87 -15.64
N SER A 223 14.64 0.65 -15.14
CA SER A 223 13.52 -0.18 -14.68
C SER A 223 12.73 0.52 -13.57
N MET A 224 13.43 1.20 -12.66
CA MET A 224 12.84 1.91 -11.54
C MET A 224 12.16 3.21 -11.95
N LEU A 225 12.73 3.97 -12.90
CA LEU A 225 12.13 5.19 -13.46
C LEU A 225 10.77 4.94 -14.12
N ALA A 226 10.53 3.72 -14.60
CA ALA A 226 9.23 3.31 -15.12
C ALA A 226 8.13 3.30 -14.04
N SER A 227 8.48 3.07 -12.77
CA SER A 227 7.54 3.07 -11.64
C SER A 227 7.14 4.48 -11.19
N PHE A 228 7.92 5.50 -11.54
CA PHE A 228 7.63 6.90 -11.20
C PHE A 228 6.81 7.58 -12.30
N HIS A 229 5.55 7.19 -12.46
CA HIS A 229 4.66 7.72 -13.52
C HIS A 229 4.44 9.24 -13.43
N ALA A 230 4.40 9.79 -12.21
CA ALA A 230 4.16 11.21 -11.98
C ALA A 230 5.42 12.07 -12.20
N MET A 231 6.62 11.47 -12.26
CA MET A 231 7.88 12.19 -12.36
C MET A 231 8.05 12.80 -13.77
N PRO A 232 8.41 14.09 -13.91
CA PRO A 232 8.60 14.73 -15.20
C PRO A 232 9.72 14.06 -16.01
N VAL A 233 9.58 14.05 -17.34
CA VAL A 233 10.56 13.41 -18.24
C VAL A 233 11.96 14.00 -18.04
N SER A 234 12.07 15.32 -17.84
CA SER A 234 13.34 15.99 -17.54
C SER A 234 14.01 15.49 -16.26
N VAL A 235 13.22 15.21 -15.21
CA VAL A 235 13.73 14.64 -13.95
C VAL A 235 14.14 13.18 -14.13
N LYS A 236 13.41 12.42 -14.96
CA LYS A 236 13.82 11.05 -15.32
C LYS A 236 15.15 11.06 -16.08
N ALA A 237 15.29 11.95 -17.05
CA ALA A 237 16.51 12.13 -17.83
C ALA A 237 17.70 12.53 -16.93
N PHE A 238 17.47 13.40 -15.93
CA PHE A 238 18.49 13.74 -14.94
C PHE A 238 19.03 12.51 -14.19
N TRP A 239 18.15 11.63 -13.71
CA TRP A 239 18.56 10.42 -13.00
C TRP A 239 19.16 9.35 -13.91
N GLN A 240 18.67 9.23 -15.14
CA GLN A 240 19.24 8.35 -16.15
C GLN A 240 20.66 8.80 -16.52
N ALA A 241 20.86 10.10 -16.75
CA ALA A 241 22.18 10.69 -16.99
C ALA A 241 23.12 10.51 -15.81
N THR A 242 22.61 10.63 -14.58
CA THR A 242 23.38 10.34 -13.36
C THR A 242 23.90 8.91 -13.36
N ALA A 243 23.06 7.93 -13.70
CA ALA A 243 23.44 6.53 -13.78
C ALA A 243 24.48 6.26 -14.88
N LEU A 244 24.31 6.88 -16.05
CA LEU A 244 25.24 6.76 -17.16
C LEU A 244 26.62 7.35 -16.79
N GLN A 245 26.67 8.54 -16.18
CA GLN A 245 27.92 9.15 -15.71
C GLN A 245 28.62 8.28 -14.67
N ALA A 246 27.87 7.78 -13.67
CA ALA A 246 28.42 6.90 -12.63
C ALA A 246 28.92 5.56 -13.19
N ALA A 247 28.36 5.08 -14.30
CA ALA A 247 28.79 3.88 -15.01
C ALA A 247 29.90 4.12 -16.05
N ALA A 248 30.59 5.27 -15.98
CA ALA A 248 31.63 5.69 -16.93
C ALA A 248 31.16 5.75 -18.40
N ARG A 249 29.86 6.01 -18.63
CA ARG A 249 29.24 6.20 -19.96
C ARG A 249 28.81 7.66 -20.14
N GLY A 250 29.71 8.58 -19.79
CA GLY A 250 29.44 10.02 -19.78
C GLY A 250 29.05 10.56 -21.16
N GLU A 251 29.60 9.98 -22.23
CA GLU A 251 29.29 10.37 -23.61
C GLU A 251 27.82 10.20 -23.98
N LEU A 252 27.10 9.28 -23.33
CA LEU A 252 25.66 9.07 -23.53
C LEU A 252 24.81 10.02 -22.68
N ALA A 253 25.36 10.52 -21.57
CA ALA A 253 24.64 11.36 -20.61
C ALA A 253 24.55 12.84 -21.05
N GLU A 254 25.62 13.37 -21.63
CA GLU A 254 25.69 14.79 -21.99
C GLU A 254 24.67 15.22 -23.06
N PRO A 255 24.50 14.51 -24.19
CA PRO A 255 23.49 14.85 -25.19
C PRO A 255 22.07 14.80 -24.61
N LEU A 256 21.80 13.82 -23.73
CA LEU A 256 20.52 13.65 -23.05
C LEU A 256 20.21 14.89 -22.18
N LEU A 257 21.16 15.33 -21.35
CA LEU A 257 20.98 16.49 -20.48
C LEU A 257 20.84 17.80 -21.27
N ARG A 258 21.67 18.02 -22.30
CA ARG A 258 21.60 19.23 -23.15
C ARG A 258 20.29 19.32 -23.90
N GLY A 259 19.75 18.19 -24.38
CA GLY A 259 18.44 18.13 -25.04
C GLY A 259 17.30 18.64 -24.15
N PHE A 260 17.33 18.34 -22.85
CA PHE A 260 16.36 18.87 -21.89
C PHE A 260 16.68 20.28 -21.41
N ALA A 261 17.95 20.68 -21.32
CA ALA A 261 18.33 22.04 -20.95
C ALA A 261 17.74 23.10 -21.89
N ALA A 262 17.55 22.74 -23.16
CA ALA A 262 16.94 23.57 -24.21
C ALA A 262 15.39 23.54 -24.21
N ALA A 263 14.75 22.70 -23.40
CA ALA A 263 13.30 22.58 -23.32
C ALA A 263 12.68 23.59 -22.34
N SER A 264 11.36 23.81 -22.44
CA SER A 264 10.60 24.58 -21.45
C SER A 264 10.56 23.85 -20.09
N LEU A 265 11.51 24.17 -19.23
CA LEU A 265 11.65 23.61 -17.88
C LEU A 265 11.22 24.60 -16.81
N THR A 266 10.87 24.09 -15.64
CA THR A 266 10.82 24.95 -14.44
C THR A 266 12.24 25.46 -14.11
N PRO A 267 12.38 26.65 -13.50
CA PRO A 267 13.70 27.18 -13.11
C PRO A 267 14.53 26.18 -12.29
N ALA A 268 13.90 25.49 -11.34
CA ALA A 268 14.57 24.50 -10.50
C ALA A 268 15.09 23.27 -11.29
N GLN A 269 14.35 22.82 -12.31
CA GLN A 269 14.79 21.72 -13.17
C GLN A 269 15.94 22.14 -14.07
N HIS A 270 15.86 23.34 -14.65
CA HIS A 270 16.92 23.89 -15.47
C HIS A 270 18.22 24.03 -14.67
N GLU A 271 18.15 24.66 -13.48
CA GLU A 271 19.28 24.79 -12.55
C GLU A 271 19.92 23.43 -12.20
N ALA A 272 19.10 22.39 -11.95
CA ALA A 272 19.60 21.07 -11.62
C ALA A 272 20.34 20.39 -12.78
N ILE A 273 19.81 20.51 -14.00
CA ILE A 273 20.44 19.96 -15.21
C ILE A 273 21.75 20.67 -15.52
N VAL A 274 21.76 22.01 -15.46
CA VAL A 274 22.97 22.82 -15.68
C VAL A 274 24.04 22.47 -14.64
N ALA A 275 23.68 22.41 -13.36
CA ALA A 275 24.61 22.03 -12.31
C ALA A 275 25.21 20.63 -12.51
N ARG A 276 24.45 19.68 -13.10
CA ARG A 276 24.94 18.33 -13.39
C ARG A 276 25.79 18.23 -14.65
N LEU A 277 25.56 19.11 -15.62
CA LEU A 277 26.46 19.27 -16.77
C LEU A 277 27.81 19.85 -16.33
N ASP A 278 27.78 20.84 -15.43
CA ASP A 278 28.99 21.48 -14.88
C ASP A 278 29.78 20.54 -13.97
N LYS A 279 29.09 19.81 -13.10
CA LYS A 279 29.69 18.81 -12.20
C LYS A 279 29.07 17.42 -12.41
N PRO A 280 29.67 16.57 -13.27
CA PRO A 280 29.21 15.20 -13.49
C PRO A 280 29.24 14.34 -12.22
N ALA A 281 28.42 13.28 -12.20
CA ALA A 281 28.44 12.30 -11.11
C ALA A 281 29.80 11.60 -11.00
N SER A 282 30.22 11.27 -9.77
CA SER A 282 31.39 10.41 -9.55
C SER A 282 31.21 9.03 -10.18
N GLN A 283 32.28 8.51 -10.79
CA GLN A 283 32.30 7.14 -11.31
C GLN A 283 32.28 6.13 -10.15
N ALA A 284 31.40 5.14 -10.24
CA ALA A 284 31.22 4.12 -9.21
C ALA A 284 32.19 2.94 -9.34
N GLU A 285 32.69 2.70 -10.56
CA GLU A 285 33.61 1.60 -10.83
C GLU A 285 34.91 1.76 -10.03
N GLY A 286 35.32 0.69 -9.34
CA GLY A 286 36.52 0.69 -8.48
C GLY A 286 36.39 1.42 -7.13
N GLN A 287 35.26 2.08 -6.84
CA GLN A 287 35.06 2.80 -5.56
C GLN A 287 34.27 2.00 -4.51
N LEU A 288 33.53 0.97 -4.93
CA LEU A 288 32.64 0.19 -4.06
C LEU A 288 33.30 -1.12 -3.62
N SER A 289 33.15 -1.44 -2.34
CA SER A 289 33.58 -2.73 -1.80
C SER A 289 32.74 -3.91 -2.34
N THR A 290 33.26 -5.13 -2.19
CA THR A 290 32.51 -6.36 -2.51
C THR A 290 31.22 -6.45 -1.70
N GLN A 291 31.24 -6.00 -0.43
CA GLN A 291 30.06 -5.99 0.42
C GLN A 291 29.00 -4.99 -0.07
N ALA A 292 29.44 -3.78 -0.46
CA ALA A 292 28.55 -2.77 -1.04
C ALA A 292 27.91 -3.27 -2.34
N THR A 293 28.71 -3.93 -3.18
CA THR A 293 28.24 -4.51 -4.45
C THR A 293 27.19 -5.61 -4.22
N ALA A 294 27.46 -6.54 -3.30
CA ALA A 294 26.53 -7.61 -2.95
C ALA A 294 25.20 -7.08 -2.38
N PHE A 295 25.24 -6.02 -1.57
CA PHE A 295 24.04 -5.35 -1.07
C PHE A 295 23.19 -4.77 -2.21
N LEU A 296 23.83 -4.10 -3.19
CA LEU A 296 23.13 -3.55 -4.35
C LEU A 296 22.50 -4.65 -5.20
N ASP A 297 23.19 -5.77 -5.43
CA ASP A 297 22.66 -6.89 -6.20
C ASP A 297 21.41 -7.50 -5.52
N ASP A 298 21.46 -7.70 -4.20
CA ASP A 298 20.32 -8.21 -3.43
C ASP A 298 19.16 -7.20 -3.38
N LEU A 299 19.45 -5.90 -3.31
CA LEU A 299 18.45 -4.84 -3.42
C LEU A 299 17.77 -4.84 -4.80
N GLU A 300 18.53 -4.95 -5.88
CA GLU A 300 17.99 -5.05 -7.24
C GLU A 300 17.11 -6.29 -7.40
N ALA A 301 17.54 -7.45 -6.88
CA ALA A 301 16.74 -8.67 -6.89
C ALA A 301 15.44 -8.51 -6.09
N HIS A 302 15.49 -7.82 -4.94
CA HIS A 302 14.30 -7.49 -4.16
C HIS A 302 13.33 -6.58 -4.93
N ILE A 303 13.83 -5.50 -5.55
CA ILE A 303 13.02 -4.57 -6.35
C ILE A 303 12.37 -5.31 -7.53
N ARG A 304 13.11 -6.16 -8.24
CA ARG A 304 12.57 -6.95 -9.35
C ARG A 304 11.45 -7.88 -8.92
N ARG A 305 11.54 -8.48 -7.73
CA ARG A 305 10.50 -9.35 -7.16
C ARG A 305 9.27 -8.60 -6.65
N ASN A 306 9.47 -7.40 -6.08
CA ASN A 306 8.43 -6.63 -5.39
C ASN A 306 7.94 -5.39 -6.15
N ALA A 307 8.41 -5.17 -7.38
CA ALA A 307 7.91 -4.07 -8.20
C ALA A 307 6.38 -4.17 -8.31
N PRO A 308 5.63 -3.10 -8.03
CA PRO A 308 4.18 -3.13 -8.14
C PRO A 308 3.80 -3.59 -9.54
N LEU A 309 2.73 -4.39 -9.64
CA LEU A 309 2.21 -4.87 -10.91
C LEU A 309 2.13 -3.70 -11.88
N ARG A 310 3.00 -3.71 -12.90
CA ARG A 310 3.20 -2.61 -13.87
C ARG A 310 1.94 -2.31 -14.69
N ARG A 311 0.84 -3.05 -14.47
CA ARG A 311 -0.40 -2.96 -15.22
C ARG A 311 -1.51 -2.62 -14.24
N THR A 312 -2.26 -1.57 -14.54
CA THR A 312 -3.56 -1.28 -13.96
C THR A 312 -4.64 -1.63 -15.00
N GLY A 313 -5.83 -2.03 -14.55
CA GLY A 313 -6.96 -2.39 -15.43
C GLY A 313 -7.07 -3.89 -15.75
N TRP A 314 -8.04 -4.25 -16.60
CA TRP A 314 -8.44 -5.65 -16.83
C TRP A 314 -7.31 -6.56 -17.33
N ARG A 315 -6.34 -6.01 -18.09
CA ARG A 315 -5.16 -6.75 -18.56
C ARG A 315 -4.16 -7.11 -17.46
N ALA A 316 -4.29 -6.51 -16.29
CA ALA A 316 -3.41 -6.78 -15.15
C ALA A 316 -3.91 -7.91 -14.27
N ALA A 317 -5.24 -8.07 -14.19
CA ALA A 317 -5.90 -9.00 -13.30
C ALA A 317 -7.20 -9.55 -13.95
N PRO A 318 -7.12 -10.17 -15.13
CA PRO A 318 -8.29 -10.56 -15.91
C PRO A 318 -9.23 -11.49 -15.15
N VAL A 319 -8.70 -12.45 -14.39
CA VAL A 319 -9.52 -13.43 -13.67
C VAL A 319 -10.29 -12.75 -12.54
N THR A 320 -9.66 -11.81 -11.82
CA THR A 320 -10.34 -11.02 -10.80
C THR A 320 -11.57 -10.30 -11.36
N TYR A 321 -11.43 -9.61 -12.49
CA TYR A 321 -12.55 -8.89 -13.10
C TYR A 321 -13.61 -9.84 -13.67
N LEU A 322 -13.22 -10.99 -14.23
CA LEU A 322 -14.16 -12.01 -14.68
C LEU A 322 -14.98 -12.59 -13.52
N LEU A 323 -14.35 -12.86 -12.38
CA LEU A 323 -15.03 -13.33 -11.18
C LEU A 323 -15.98 -12.25 -10.62
N ILE A 324 -15.57 -10.99 -10.59
CA ILE A 324 -16.45 -9.87 -10.21
C ILE A 324 -17.68 -9.82 -11.13
N LEU A 325 -17.46 -9.90 -12.44
CA LEU A 325 -18.53 -9.91 -13.43
C LEU A 325 -19.48 -11.10 -13.22
N ALA A 326 -18.95 -12.30 -12.97
CA ALA A 326 -19.75 -13.49 -12.72
C ALA A 326 -20.63 -13.34 -11.48
N ASN A 327 -20.08 -12.82 -10.37
CA ASN A 327 -20.85 -12.55 -9.15
C ASN A 327 -21.93 -11.48 -9.37
N CYS A 328 -21.61 -10.40 -10.09
CA CYS A 328 -22.60 -9.37 -10.41
C CYS A 328 -23.70 -9.89 -11.34
N ALA A 329 -23.37 -10.78 -12.28
CA ALA A 329 -24.34 -11.40 -13.17
C ALA A 329 -25.27 -12.36 -12.40
N ALA A 330 -24.73 -13.18 -11.50
CA ALA A 330 -25.52 -14.03 -10.61
C ALA A 330 -26.48 -13.19 -9.75
N PHE A 331 -25.99 -12.10 -9.17
CA PHE A 331 -26.85 -11.18 -8.42
C PHE A 331 -27.93 -10.50 -9.27
N GLY A 332 -27.63 -10.21 -10.55
CA GLY A 332 -28.63 -9.75 -11.51
C GLY A 332 -29.75 -10.78 -11.73
N ILE A 333 -29.43 -12.07 -11.70
CA ILE A 333 -30.42 -13.16 -11.76
C ILE A 333 -31.22 -13.23 -10.46
N GLU A 334 -30.57 -13.05 -9.31
CA GLU A 334 -31.26 -13.01 -8.00
C GLU A 334 -32.31 -11.90 -7.94
N LEU A 335 -31.94 -10.69 -8.38
CA LEU A 335 -32.84 -9.53 -8.50
C LEU A 335 -33.99 -9.78 -9.48
N TRP A 336 -33.74 -10.52 -10.55
CA TRP A 336 -34.76 -10.85 -11.54
C TRP A 336 -35.77 -11.87 -10.99
N ASN A 337 -35.31 -12.83 -10.17
CA ASN A 337 -36.15 -13.90 -9.65
C ASN A 337 -37.01 -13.45 -8.45
N GLY A 338 -36.52 -12.53 -7.62
CA GLY A 338 -37.27 -12.05 -6.46
C GLY A 338 -36.45 -11.20 -5.49
N ASP A 339 -36.88 -11.17 -4.22
CA ASP A 339 -36.14 -10.48 -3.16
C ASP A 339 -34.82 -11.20 -2.90
N THR A 340 -33.71 -10.50 -3.07
CA THR A 340 -32.34 -11.02 -2.85
C THR A 340 -32.05 -11.38 -1.38
N THR A 341 -32.90 -10.97 -0.45
CA THR A 341 -32.80 -11.31 0.98
C THR A 341 -33.71 -12.46 1.39
N ASP A 342 -34.59 -12.90 0.51
CA ASP A 342 -35.48 -14.04 0.75
C ASP A 342 -34.71 -15.36 0.61
N VAL A 343 -34.78 -16.19 1.66
CA VAL A 343 -34.08 -17.47 1.74
C VAL A 343 -34.63 -18.46 0.72
N ASP A 344 -35.94 -18.46 0.48
CA ASP A 344 -36.56 -19.39 -0.47
C ASP A 344 -36.10 -19.09 -1.91
N ASN A 345 -36.02 -17.80 -2.27
CA ASN A 345 -35.44 -17.36 -3.53
C ASN A 345 -33.98 -17.85 -3.69
N LEU A 346 -33.15 -17.69 -2.66
CA LEU A 346 -31.76 -18.16 -2.67
C LEU A 346 -31.66 -19.68 -2.80
N ILE A 347 -32.52 -20.45 -2.10
CA ILE A 347 -32.57 -21.91 -2.23
C ILE A 347 -32.95 -22.31 -3.66
N GLN A 348 -33.96 -21.67 -4.26
CA GLN A 348 -34.39 -21.98 -5.63
C GLN A 348 -33.27 -21.75 -6.65
N LEU A 349 -32.49 -20.69 -6.48
CA LEU A 349 -31.39 -20.32 -7.36
C LEU A 349 -30.11 -21.14 -7.15
N GLY A 350 -30.05 -21.99 -6.12
CA GLY A 350 -28.92 -22.88 -5.88
C GLY A 350 -28.08 -22.54 -4.67
N GLY A 351 -28.65 -21.86 -3.66
CA GLY A 351 -28.05 -21.74 -2.33
C GLY A 351 -27.74 -23.12 -1.75
N MET A 352 -26.67 -23.21 -0.98
CA MET A 352 -26.22 -24.48 -0.41
C MET A 352 -27.10 -24.81 0.78
N LEU A 353 -28.04 -25.74 0.57
CA LEU A 353 -28.89 -26.33 1.60
C LEU A 353 -28.39 -27.77 1.86
N PRO A 354 -27.91 -28.09 3.07
CA PRO A 354 -27.31 -29.40 3.37
C PRO A 354 -28.16 -30.60 2.95
N GLU A 355 -29.44 -30.58 3.31
CA GLU A 355 -30.40 -31.66 3.00
C GLU A 355 -30.56 -31.85 1.49
N ALA A 356 -30.66 -30.76 0.72
CA ALA A 356 -30.76 -30.84 -0.74
C ALA A 356 -29.49 -31.38 -1.39
N VAL A 357 -28.31 -31.13 -0.80
CA VAL A 357 -27.05 -31.66 -1.32
C VAL A 357 -26.92 -33.15 -1.02
N VAL A 358 -27.12 -33.55 0.24
CA VAL A 358 -26.83 -34.92 0.70
C VAL A 358 -27.96 -35.89 0.38
N GLN A 359 -29.22 -35.49 0.61
CA GLN A 359 -30.38 -36.35 0.38
C GLN A 359 -30.97 -36.16 -1.03
N GLY A 360 -30.83 -34.95 -1.59
CA GLY A 360 -31.34 -34.60 -2.90
C GLY A 360 -30.35 -34.76 -4.05
N ASP A 361 -29.12 -35.19 -3.79
CA ASP A 361 -28.01 -35.31 -4.76
C ASP A 361 -27.68 -34.02 -5.54
N GLN A 362 -27.98 -32.85 -4.97
CA GLN A 362 -27.81 -31.54 -5.63
C GLN A 362 -26.42 -30.94 -5.38
N TRP A 363 -25.35 -31.70 -5.63
CA TRP A 363 -23.95 -31.31 -5.40
C TRP A 363 -23.50 -30.04 -6.14
N TRP A 364 -24.17 -29.70 -7.25
CA TRP A 364 -23.94 -28.44 -7.98
C TRP A 364 -24.18 -27.19 -7.12
N ARG A 365 -24.98 -27.31 -6.04
CA ARG A 365 -25.22 -26.23 -5.07
C ARG A 365 -23.95 -25.75 -4.39
N LEU A 366 -22.95 -26.61 -4.21
CA LEU A 366 -21.65 -26.21 -3.66
C LEU A 366 -20.96 -25.16 -4.54
N LEU A 367 -21.15 -25.24 -5.86
CA LEU A 367 -20.57 -24.30 -6.81
C LEU A 367 -21.45 -23.06 -6.99
N SER A 368 -22.77 -23.23 -7.19
CA SER A 368 -23.66 -22.09 -7.43
C SER A 368 -23.74 -21.16 -6.23
N ALA A 369 -23.79 -21.70 -5.01
CA ALA A 369 -23.85 -20.91 -3.78
C ALA A 369 -22.67 -19.93 -3.63
N MET A 370 -21.51 -20.24 -4.22
CA MET A 370 -20.34 -19.36 -4.18
C MET A 370 -20.57 -18.01 -4.88
N PHE A 371 -21.56 -17.93 -5.78
CA PHE A 371 -21.84 -16.73 -6.57
C PHE A 371 -23.09 -15.97 -6.12
N LEU A 372 -23.93 -16.60 -5.28
CA LEU A 372 -25.17 -16.01 -4.78
C LEU A 372 -24.91 -15.08 -3.57
N HIS A 373 -25.74 -14.05 -3.36
CA HIS A 373 -25.56 -13.09 -2.26
C HIS A 373 -26.88 -12.69 -1.59
N ALA A 374 -26.95 -12.85 -0.27
CA ALA A 374 -28.07 -12.35 0.54
C ALA A 374 -28.05 -10.81 0.69
N GLY A 375 -28.50 -10.09 -0.36
CA GLY A 375 -28.65 -8.64 -0.38
C GLY A 375 -27.49 -7.85 -1.00
N PRO A 376 -27.73 -6.58 -1.39
CA PRO A 376 -26.73 -5.74 -2.05
C PRO A 376 -25.50 -5.45 -1.19
N GLU A 377 -25.67 -5.31 0.13
CA GLU A 377 -24.57 -5.06 1.07
C GLU A 377 -23.55 -6.22 1.07
N HIS A 378 -24.05 -7.46 0.99
CA HIS A 378 -23.22 -8.66 0.97
C HIS A 378 -22.44 -8.78 -0.35
N LEU A 379 -23.09 -8.48 -1.49
CA LEU A 379 -22.40 -8.41 -2.78
C LEU A 379 -21.31 -7.32 -2.77
N ILE A 380 -21.65 -6.10 -2.36
CA ILE A 380 -20.73 -4.95 -2.41
C ILE A 380 -19.49 -5.24 -1.55
N SER A 381 -19.66 -5.79 -0.34
CA SER A 381 -18.52 -6.13 0.52
C SER A 381 -17.61 -7.18 -0.12
N ASN A 382 -18.18 -8.24 -0.71
CA ASN A 382 -17.40 -9.27 -1.40
C ASN A 382 -16.69 -8.72 -2.64
N MET A 383 -17.33 -7.85 -3.41
CA MET A 383 -16.73 -7.28 -4.63
C MET A 383 -15.61 -6.30 -4.31
N ILE A 384 -15.73 -5.50 -3.24
CA ILE A 384 -14.62 -4.68 -2.74
C ILE A 384 -13.45 -5.57 -2.29
N GLY A 385 -13.74 -6.62 -1.51
CA GLY A 385 -12.74 -7.60 -1.08
C GLY A 385 -12.01 -8.25 -2.25
N LEU A 386 -12.76 -8.79 -3.22
CA LEU A 386 -12.24 -9.43 -4.42
C LEU A 386 -11.48 -8.45 -5.32
N PHE A 387 -11.95 -7.21 -5.48
CA PHE A 387 -11.26 -6.20 -6.27
C PHE A 387 -9.91 -5.79 -5.66
N LEU A 388 -9.86 -5.60 -4.34
CA LEU A 388 -8.63 -5.18 -3.66
C LEU A 388 -7.64 -6.35 -3.54
N LEU A 389 -8.11 -7.49 -3.04
CA LEU A 389 -7.27 -8.65 -2.75
C LEU A 389 -7.02 -9.49 -3.99
N GLY A 390 -8.06 -9.77 -4.79
CA GLY A 390 -7.94 -10.60 -5.99
C GLY A 390 -6.90 -10.08 -6.96
N ARG A 391 -6.85 -8.77 -7.22
CA ARG A 391 -5.82 -8.17 -8.09
C ARG A 391 -4.40 -8.34 -7.53
N MET A 392 -4.24 -8.20 -6.21
CA MET A 392 -2.96 -8.40 -5.54
C MET A 392 -2.51 -9.85 -5.64
N VAL A 393 -3.41 -10.79 -5.35
CA VAL A 393 -3.12 -12.22 -5.41
C VAL A 393 -2.84 -12.65 -6.84
N GLU A 394 -3.68 -12.28 -7.79
CA GLU A 394 -3.54 -12.63 -9.22
C GLU A 394 -2.20 -12.19 -9.78
N GLY A 395 -1.74 -10.98 -9.48
CA GLY A 395 -0.43 -10.56 -9.94
C GLY A 395 0.75 -11.20 -9.19
N THR A 396 0.52 -11.75 -8.00
CA THR A 396 1.57 -12.44 -7.23
C THR A 396 1.69 -13.91 -7.62
N VAL A 397 0.57 -14.63 -7.79
CA VAL A 397 0.54 -16.08 -8.04
C VAL A 397 0.25 -16.46 -9.50
N GLY A 398 -0.22 -15.49 -10.30
CA GLY A 398 -0.65 -15.66 -11.68
C GLY A 398 -2.15 -15.97 -11.81
N SER A 399 -2.75 -15.54 -12.93
CA SER A 399 -4.19 -15.64 -13.24
C SER A 399 -4.77 -17.04 -13.07
N LEU A 400 -4.15 -18.06 -13.70
CA LEU A 400 -4.65 -19.43 -13.63
C LEU A 400 -4.68 -19.96 -12.18
N ARG A 401 -3.58 -19.78 -11.45
CA ARG A 401 -3.48 -20.27 -10.07
C ARG A 401 -4.44 -19.54 -9.14
N MET A 402 -4.58 -18.23 -9.31
CA MET A 402 -5.55 -17.44 -8.54
C MET A 402 -6.98 -17.94 -8.79
N GLY A 403 -7.36 -18.18 -10.04
CA GLY A 403 -8.68 -18.73 -10.38
C GLY A 403 -8.90 -20.12 -9.76
N LEU A 404 -7.91 -21.00 -9.82
CA LEU A 404 -7.98 -22.32 -9.19
C LEU A 404 -8.08 -22.24 -7.66
N ILE A 405 -7.33 -21.35 -7.01
CA ILE A 405 -7.41 -21.13 -5.56
C ILE A 405 -8.80 -20.61 -5.18
N TYR A 406 -9.35 -19.67 -5.93
CA TYR A 406 -10.71 -19.15 -5.68
C TYR A 406 -11.76 -20.26 -5.81
N LEU A 407 -11.77 -20.98 -6.94
CA LEU A 407 -12.79 -22.00 -7.21
C LEU A 407 -12.67 -23.20 -6.28
N ILE A 408 -11.48 -23.80 -6.18
CA ILE A 408 -11.27 -25.01 -5.36
C ILE A 408 -11.36 -24.65 -3.87
N GLY A 409 -10.81 -23.50 -3.45
CA GLY A 409 -10.89 -23.05 -2.06
C GLY A 409 -12.33 -22.76 -1.63
N GLY A 410 -13.13 -22.15 -2.50
CA GLY A 410 -14.56 -21.94 -2.25
C GLY A 410 -15.34 -23.25 -2.17
N LEU A 411 -15.08 -24.22 -3.07
CA LEU A 411 -15.69 -25.55 -3.01
C LEU A 411 -15.32 -26.30 -1.72
N ILE A 412 -14.04 -26.27 -1.32
CA ILE A 412 -13.59 -26.87 -0.05
C ILE A 412 -14.26 -26.17 1.15
N SER A 413 -14.42 -24.85 1.10
CA SER A 413 -15.15 -24.09 2.13
C SER A 413 -16.60 -24.56 2.25
N MET A 414 -17.35 -24.61 1.15
CA MET A 414 -18.75 -25.06 1.13
C MET A 414 -18.89 -26.52 1.56
N ALA A 415 -18.07 -27.42 1.00
CA ALA A 415 -18.08 -28.83 1.35
C ALA A 415 -17.65 -29.08 2.81
N GLY A 416 -16.72 -28.28 3.33
CA GLY A 416 -16.27 -28.37 4.71
C GLY A 416 -17.35 -27.93 5.70
N VAL A 417 -18.10 -26.86 5.41
CA VAL A 417 -19.27 -26.48 6.23
C VAL A 417 -20.32 -27.58 6.17
N LEU A 418 -20.65 -28.08 4.98
CA LEU A 418 -21.58 -29.20 4.81
C LEU A 418 -21.19 -30.41 5.67
N ALA A 419 -19.92 -30.83 5.61
CA ALA A 419 -19.44 -31.96 6.40
C ALA A 419 -19.55 -31.73 7.91
N LEU A 420 -19.32 -30.50 8.38
CA LEU A 420 -19.49 -30.15 9.79
C LEU A 420 -20.97 -30.07 10.20
N THR A 421 -21.86 -29.67 9.30
CA THR A 421 -23.31 -29.70 9.54
C THR A 421 -23.80 -31.14 9.67
N GLU A 422 -23.44 -32.02 8.73
CA GLU A 422 -23.81 -33.44 8.78
C GLU A 422 -23.27 -34.16 10.03
N ALA A 423 -22.09 -33.75 10.49
CA ALA A 423 -21.50 -34.27 11.73
C ALA A 423 -22.08 -33.64 13.01
N GLY A 424 -23.06 -32.73 12.90
CA GLY A 424 -23.73 -32.10 14.04
C GLY A 424 -22.92 -31.02 14.76
N PHE A 425 -21.82 -30.54 14.18
CA PHE A 425 -20.97 -29.49 14.76
C PHE A 425 -21.46 -28.07 14.43
N THR A 426 -22.33 -27.92 13.43
CA THR A 426 -22.90 -26.63 13.01
C THR A 426 -24.38 -26.78 12.70
N GLN A 427 -25.15 -25.70 12.82
CA GLN A 427 -26.58 -25.72 12.49
C GLN A 427 -26.80 -25.78 10.97
N PRO A 428 -27.85 -26.46 10.50
CA PRO A 428 -28.21 -26.49 9.09
C PRO A 428 -28.81 -25.14 8.69
N ASP A 429 -28.00 -24.33 8.03
CA ASP A 429 -28.40 -23.04 7.45
C ASP A 429 -28.12 -23.02 5.93
N VAL A 430 -28.86 -22.19 5.21
CA VAL A 430 -28.59 -21.94 3.79
C VAL A 430 -27.33 -21.09 3.65
N LEU A 431 -26.34 -21.60 2.93
CA LEU A 431 -25.09 -20.91 2.67
C LEU A 431 -25.07 -20.30 1.26
N VAL A 432 -24.67 -19.03 1.19
CA VAL A 432 -24.38 -18.31 -0.05
C VAL A 432 -23.21 -17.35 0.17
N GLY A 433 -22.48 -17.02 -0.90
CA GLY A 433 -21.48 -15.96 -0.91
C GLY A 433 -20.11 -16.39 -1.39
N ALA A 434 -19.42 -15.43 -2.01
CA ALA A 434 -18.04 -15.58 -2.48
C ALA A 434 -16.99 -15.54 -1.38
N SER A 435 -17.37 -15.22 -0.15
CA SER A 435 -16.45 -14.86 0.93
C SER A 435 -15.50 -16.00 1.33
N GLY A 436 -15.95 -17.25 1.38
CA GLY A 436 -15.08 -18.41 1.62
C GLY A 436 -13.96 -18.55 0.58
N ALA A 437 -14.27 -18.29 -0.70
CA ALA A 437 -13.30 -18.27 -1.79
C ALA A 437 -12.33 -17.07 -1.68
N ILE A 438 -12.82 -15.89 -1.27
CA ILE A 438 -11.98 -14.72 -1.00
C ILE A 438 -11.01 -15.00 0.17
N LEU A 439 -11.47 -15.67 1.23
CA LEU A 439 -10.63 -16.08 2.35
C LEU A 439 -9.55 -17.09 1.91
N ALA A 440 -9.85 -17.97 0.94
CA ALA A 440 -8.83 -18.81 0.33
C ALA A 440 -7.74 -18.01 -0.40
N LEU A 441 -8.10 -16.91 -1.08
CA LEU A 441 -7.11 -16.00 -1.66
C LEU A 441 -6.25 -15.32 -0.56
N ILE A 442 -6.85 -14.95 0.57
CA ILE A 442 -6.13 -14.40 1.73
C ILE A 442 -5.16 -15.44 2.31
N GLY A 443 -5.58 -16.70 2.45
CA GLY A 443 -4.72 -17.81 2.90
C GLY A 443 -3.51 -18.01 1.98
N ALA A 444 -3.73 -17.97 0.68
CA ALA A 444 -2.67 -18.13 -0.30
C ALA A 444 -1.61 -17.02 -0.23
N ILE A 445 -2.04 -15.76 -0.15
CA ILE A 445 -1.11 -14.63 -0.04
C ILE A 445 -0.42 -14.59 1.33
N ALA A 446 -1.10 -15.02 2.40
CA ALA A 446 -0.50 -15.15 3.73
C ALA A 446 0.70 -16.10 3.72
N LEU A 447 0.54 -17.30 3.14
CA LEU A 447 1.62 -18.28 3.02
C LEU A 447 2.79 -17.72 2.19
N ARG A 448 2.50 -17.05 1.07
CA ARG A 448 3.53 -16.43 0.23
C ARG A 448 4.32 -15.37 0.99
N ARG A 449 3.63 -14.41 1.63
CA ARG A 449 4.29 -13.33 2.40
C ARG A 449 5.06 -13.86 3.60
N LEU A 450 4.57 -14.93 4.23
CA LEU A 450 5.28 -15.58 5.33
C LEU A 450 6.57 -16.23 4.83
N SER A 451 6.51 -16.92 3.70
CA SER A 451 7.68 -17.54 3.08
C SER A 451 8.73 -16.51 2.67
N ASP A 452 8.31 -15.39 2.07
CA ASP A 452 9.19 -14.27 1.70
C ASP A 452 9.85 -13.63 2.96
N PHE A 453 9.07 -13.40 4.01
CA PHE A 453 9.58 -12.88 5.28
C PHE A 453 10.56 -13.84 5.95
N LEU A 454 10.26 -15.14 5.99
CA LEU A 454 11.17 -16.13 6.59
C LEU A 454 12.48 -16.24 5.82
N ALA A 455 12.44 -16.11 4.50
CA ALA A 455 13.61 -16.17 3.63
C ALA A 455 14.49 -14.92 3.73
N THR A 456 13.91 -13.72 3.85
CA THR A 456 14.68 -12.47 3.73
C THR A 456 14.80 -11.67 5.02
N ARG A 457 13.88 -11.89 5.98
CA ARG A 457 13.72 -11.11 7.22
C ARG A 457 13.55 -9.60 6.99
N HIS A 458 13.07 -9.19 5.82
CA HIS A 458 12.85 -7.78 5.49
C HIS A 458 11.71 -7.15 6.29
N ILE A 459 11.89 -5.89 6.70
CA ILE A 459 10.89 -5.12 7.44
C ILE A 459 9.64 -4.86 6.58
N ALA A 460 9.81 -4.66 5.28
CA ALA A 460 8.69 -4.49 4.34
C ALA A 460 7.77 -5.72 4.31
N ASP A 461 8.33 -6.92 4.39
CA ASP A 461 7.55 -8.16 4.43
C ASP A 461 6.79 -8.32 5.75
N ARG A 462 7.37 -7.85 6.86
CA ARG A 462 6.69 -7.77 8.17
C ARG A 462 5.48 -6.84 8.13
N HIS A 463 5.57 -5.70 7.45
CA HIS A 463 4.44 -4.78 7.30
C HIS A 463 3.30 -5.44 6.50
N ASN A 464 3.60 -6.05 5.36
CA ASN A 464 2.61 -6.76 4.54
C ASN A 464 1.91 -7.89 5.31
N LEU A 465 2.66 -8.66 6.11
CA LEU A 465 2.10 -9.68 7.00
C LEU A 465 1.19 -9.08 8.07
N SER A 466 1.59 -7.95 8.67
CA SER A 466 0.75 -7.27 9.68
C SER A 466 -0.58 -6.81 9.10
N LEU A 467 -0.62 -6.36 7.84
CA LEU A 467 -1.86 -5.99 7.16
C LEU A 467 -2.78 -7.20 6.92
N ILE A 468 -2.22 -8.37 6.58
CA ILE A 468 -3.01 -9.61 6.43
C ILE A 468 -3.62 -10.02 7.77
N VAL A 469 -2.83 -10.00 8.85
CA VAL A 469 -3.33 -10.30 10.20
C VAL A 469 -4.46 -9.34 10.60
N ILE A 470 -4.31 -8.05 10.28
CA ILE A 470 -5.34 -7.03 10.51
C ILE A 470 -6.62 -7.35 9.76
N VAL A 471 -6.55 -7.67 8.47
CA VAL A 471 -7.72 -8.05 7.68
C VAL A 471 -8.41 -9.27 8.29
N LEU A 472 -7.65 -10.28 8.72
CA LEU A 472 -8.20 -11.48 9.37
C LEU A 472 -8.87 -11.17 10.71
N LEU A 473 -8.30 -10.27 11.52
CA LEU A 473 -8.91 -9.84 12.78
C LEU A 473 -10.20 -9.05 12.56
N ILE A 474 -10.23 -8.16 11.56
CA ILE A 474 -11.45 -7.44 11.18
C ILE A 474 -12.51 -8.46 10.75
N GLN A 475 -12.16 -9.38 9.85
CA GLN A 475 -13.09 -10.40 9.35
C GLN A 475 -13.63 -11.26 10.49
N ALA A 476 -12.77 -11.81 11.34
CA ALA A 476 -13.19 -12.61 12.49
C ALA A 476 -14.11 -11.84 13.44
N THR A 477 -13.85 -10.55 13.66
CA THR A 477 -14.70 -9.70 14.51
C THR A 477 -16.08 -9.53 13.87
N ILE A 478 -16.15 -9.28 12.56
CA ILE A 478 -17.39 -9.17 11.80
C ILE A 478 -18.17 -10.48 11.87
N ASP A 479 -17.52 -11.61 11.60
CA ASP A 479 -18.13 -12.95 11.61
C ASP A 479 -18.72 -13.29 12.98
N LEU A 480 -17.99 -13.02 14.06
CA LEU A 480 -18.45 -13.30 15.43
C LEU A 480 -19.53 -12.34 15.92
N SER A 481 -19.63 -11.15 15.32
CA SER A 481 -20.63 -10.13 15.70
C SER A 481 -21.94 -10.30 14.94
N LEU A 482 -21.93 -11.03 13.82
CA LEU A 482 -23.04 -11.11 12.88
C LEU A 482 -23.40 -12.58 12.63
N PRO A 483 -24.47 -13.10 13.27
CA PRO A 483 -24.86 -14.51 13.18
C PRO A 483 -25.11 -15.00 11.75
N GLN A 484 -25.43 -14.10 10.81
CA GLN A 484 -25.69 -14.43 9.41
C GLN A 484 -24.41 -14.68 8.60
N ILE A 485 -23.23 -14.45 9.18
CA ILE A 485 -21.92 -14.61 8.52
C ILE A 485 -21.22 -15.85 9.08
N SER A 486 -20.89 -16.79 8.19
CA SER A 486 -20.26 -18.05 8.60
C SER A 486 -18.77 -17.89 8.88
N PHE A 487 -18.40 -17.73 10.16
CA PHE A 487 -17.02 -17.81 10.62
C PHE A 487 -16.34 -19.12 10.18
N THR A 488 -17.09 -20.23 10.23
CA THR A 488 -16.62 -21.56 9.84
C THR A 488 -16.26 -21.62 8.36
N ALA A 489 -17.12 -21.10 7.47
CA ALA A 489 -16.83 -21.06 6.03
C ALA A 489 -15.54 -20.27 5.75
N HIS A 490 -15.37 -19.12 6.40
CA HIS A 490 -14.18 -18.27 6.28
C HIS A 490 -12.92 -18.96 6.77
N GLY A 491 -12.97 -19.62 7.93
CA GLY A 491 -11.84 -20.37 8.50
C GLY A 491 -11.40 -21.51 7.59
N ILE A 492 -12.35 -22.32 7.09
CA ILE A 492 -12.05 -23.42 6.17
C ILE A 492 -11.48 -22.89 4.85
N GLY A 493 -12.08 -21.83 4.29
CA GLY A 493 -11.59 -21.19 3.08
C GLY A 493 -10.14 -20.72 3.23
N PHE A 494 -9.81 -20.03 4.33
CA PHE A 494 -8.46 -19.58 4.62
C PHE A 494 -7.44 -20.74 4.69
N ILE A 495 -7.78 -21.82 5.41
CA ILE A 495 -6.92 -23.02 5.52
C ILE A 495 -6.74 -23.69 4.15
N ALA A 496 -7.82 -23.82 3.37
CA ALA A 496 -7.78 -24.37 2.02
C ALA A 496 -6.86 -23.54 1.12
N GLY A 497 -6.92 -22.21 1.23
CA GLY A 497 -6.03 -21.28 0.54
C GLY A 497 -4.55 -21.52 0.83
N ILE A 498 -4.19 -21.72 2.10
CA ILE A 498 -2.82 -22.06 2.50
C ILE A 498 -2.39 -23.38 1.85
N ALA A 499 -3.22 -24.40 1.96
CA ALA A 499 -2.91 -25.73 1.41
C ALA A 499 -2.73 -25.68 -0.12
N LEU A 500 -3.66 -25.05 -0.84
CA LEU A 500 -3.60 -24.90 -2.30
C LEU A 500 -2.39 -24.08 -2.74
N ALA A 501 -2.05 -23.02 -2.01
CA ALA A 501 -0.88 -22.23 -2.32
C ALA A 501 0.44 -23.00 -2.17
N TRP A 502 0.50 -23.89 -1.17
CA TRP A 502 1.59 -24.82 -0.97
C TRP A 502 1.67 -25.85 -2.11
N ILE A 503 0.55 -26.51 -2.43
CA ILE A 503 0.45 -27.52 -3.50
C ILE A 503 0.82 -26.94 -4.87
N PHE A 504 0.33 -25.75 -5.21
CA PHE A 504 0.61 -25.10 -6.49
C PHE A 504 2.01 -24.48 -6.58
N GLY A 505 2.85 -24.64 -5.56
CA GLY A 505 4.21 -24.11 -5.52
C GLY A 505 4.25 -22.58 -5.49
N THR A 506 3.16 -21.93 -5.09
CA THR A 506 3.07 -20.46 -5.05
C THR A 506 3.66 -19.86 -3.77
N ALA A 507 3.98 -20.70 -2.78
CA ALA A 507 4.63 -20.30 -1.53
C ALA A 507 6.01 -19.67 -1.75
N HIS A 508 6.75 -20.08 -2.78
CA HIS A 508 8.11 -19.58 -3.05
C HIS A 508 8.18 -18.88 -4.41
N ALA A 509 8.94 -17.79 -4.51
CA ALA A 509 9.37 -17.30 -5.82
C ALA A 509 10.21 -18.42 -6.45
N ASN A 510 9.89 -18.85 -7.68
CA ASN A 510 10.71 -19.81 -8.41
C ASN A 510 12.17 -19.36 -8.32
N ARG A 511 12.98 -20.10 -7.56
CA ARG A 511 14.44 -20.01 -7.61
C ARG A 511 14.83 -20.73 -8.89
N ARG A 512 14.75 -20.02 -10.02
CA ARG A 512 15.40 -20.43 -11.27
C ARG A 512 16.44 -19.39 -11.59
#